data_AF-A0A0R3T656-F1
#
_entry.id   AF-A0A0R3T656-F1
#
_cell.length_a   1.000
_cell.length_b   1.000
_cell.length_c   1.000
_cell.angle_alpha   90.00
_cell.angle_beta   90.00
_cell.angle_gamma   90.00
#
_symmetry.space_group_name_H-M   'P 1'
#
loop_
_entity.id
_entity.type
_entity.pdbx_description
1 polymer ?
#
loop_
_entity_poly.entity_id
_entity_poly.type
_entity_poly.pdbx_seq_one_letter_code
_entity_poly.pdbx_strand_id
1 'polypeptide(L)'
;MTSKSKKLLKVIDGLRAWNLAASVSGNSHKSGLDIKEILKSDHFQLGTIVKHGFPYQPSCMAFDPVQRILAIGTKNGCIKLLGRPGVEFHLEHPNPAAVLQLIFLVNEGGLISICADDVVHLWNIRQKPPDIVHSLQFKRET
;
A
#
# COMPACT_ATOMS: atom_id res chain seq x y z
N MET A 1 14.12 2.46 -3.04
CA MET A 1 14.42 1.35 -3.97
C MET A 1 13.61 0.12 -3.57
N THR A 2 12.74 -0.31 -4.46
CA THR A 2 11.59 -1.20 -4.22
C THR A 2 11.99 -2.69 -4.23
N SER A 3 11.92 -3.36 -3.08
CA SER A 3 12.04 -4.83 -2.99
C SER A 3 10.69 -5.46 -2.62
N LYS A 4 9.77 -5.52 -3.58
CA LYS A 4 8.51 -6.29 -3.46
C LYS A 4 8.11 -6.87 -4.82
N SER A 5 8.95 -7.71 -5.43
CA SER A 5 8.50 -8.57 -6.55
C SER A 5 9.51 -9.68 -6.85
N LYS A 6 9.61 -10.69 -5.99
CA LYS A 6 10.34 -11.93 -6.34
C LYS A 6 9.54 -13.21 -6.08
N LYS A 7 8.51 -13.15 -5.22
CA LYS A 7 7.79 -14.35 -4.77
C LYS A 7 6.53 -14.68 -5.56
N LEU A 8 5.83 -13.66 -6.07
CA LEU A 8 4.65 -13.85 -6.96
C LEU A 8 5.05 -14.46 -8.31
N LEU A 9 6.20 -14.08 -8.87
CA LEU A 9 6.73 -14.63 -10.13
C LEU A 9 6.82 -16.17 -10.10
N LYS A 10 7.27 -16.75 -8.97
CA LYS A 10 7.40 -18.21 -8.81
C LYS A 10 6.08 -18.97 -8.93
N VAL A 11 4.95 -18.38 -8.52
CA VAL A 11 3.63 -19.03 -8.59
C VAL A 11 3.13 -19.10 -10.05
N ILE A 12 3.43 -18.08 -10.84
CA ILE A 12 3.00 -17.97 -12.24
C ILE A 12 3.83 -18.91 -13.12
N ASP A 13 5.12 -19.09 -12.81
CA ASP A 13 5.98 -20.05 -13.50
C ASP A 13 5.51 -21.51 -13.31
N GLY A 14 4.97 -21.84 -12.14
CA GLY A 14 4.38 -23.15 -11.88
C GLY A 14 3.15 -23.46 -12.76
N LEU A 15 2.29 -22.47 -12.98
CA LEU A 15 1.13 -22.59 -13.88
C LEU A 15 1.55 -22.72 -15.35
N ARG A 16 2.60 -22.02 -15.77
CA ARG A 16 3.15 -22.13 -17.14
C ARG A 16 3.81 -23.47 -17.41
N ALA A 17 4.54 -24.01 -16.43
CA ALA A 17 5.15 -25.35 -16.53
C ALA A 17 4.08 -26.46 -16.68
N TRP A 18 2.92 -26.31 -16.04
CA TRP A 18 1.82 -27.27 -16.16
C TRP A 18 1.22 -27.30 -17.58
N ASN A 19 1.03 -26.14 -18.21
CA ASN A 19 0.51 -26.05 -19.58
C ASN A 19 1.51 -26.57 -20.63
N LEU A 20 2.81 -26.42 -20.41
CA LEU A 20 3.85 -26.95 -21.30
C LEU A 20 4.01 -28.47 -21.20
N ALA A 21 3.77 -29.06 -20.03
CA ALA A 21 3.79 -30.51 -19.84
C ALA A 21 2.57 -31.22 -20.44
N ALA A 22 1.43 -30.51 -20.57
CA ALA A 22 0.20 -31.07 -21.12
C ALA A 22 0.21 -31.22 -22.65
N SER A 23 1.12 -30.55 -23.37
CA SER A 23 1.15 -30.54 -24.84
C SER A 23 2.12 -31.53 -25.49
N VAL A 24 2.82 -32.37 -24.73
CA VAL A 24 3.71 -33.41 -25.29
C VAL A 24 3.12 -34.80 -25.01
N SER A 25 2.13 -35.15 -25.83
CA SER A 25 1.66 -36.52 -25.96
C SER A 25 2.69 -37.35 -26.74
N GLY A 26 3.54 -38.07 -26.00
CA GLY A 26 4.49 -39.05 -26.53
C GLY A 26 4.68 -40.18 -25.54
N ASN A 27 3.84 -41.20 -25.69
CA ASN A 27 3.79 -42.51 -25.03
C ASN A 27 5.09 -42.99 -24.31
N SER A 28 5.13 -42.96 -22.97
CA SER A 28 5.85 -43.93 -22.09
C SER A 28 5.66 -43.59 -20.60
N HIS A 29 5.24 -44.59 -19.82
CA HIS A 29 5.21 -44.68 -18.34
C HIS A 29 4.69 -43.47 -17.56
N LYS A 30 3.42 -43.54 -17.14
CA LYS A 30 2.86 -42.74 -16.03
C LYS A 30 3.54 -43.15 -14.72
N SER A 31 4.73 -42.62 -14.43
CA SER A 31 5.06 -42.31 -13.04
C SER A 31 4.10 -41.20 -12.64
N GLY A 32 3.07 -41.56 -11.88
CA GLY A 32 2.20 -40.57 -11.27
C GLY A 32 3.11 -39.53 -10.61
N LEU A 33 2.95 -38.26 -10.97
CA LEU A 33 3.52 -37.21 -10.16
C LEU A 33 2.95 -37.46 -8.77
N ASP A 34 3.79 -37.93 -7.83
CA ASP A 34 3.42 -38.05 -6.43
C ASP A 34 3.16 -36.63 -5.94
N ILE A 35 1.95 -36.15 -6.19
CA ILE A 35 1.46 -34.89 -5.67
C ILE A 35 1.42 -35.14 -4.17
N LYS A 36 2.44 -34.64 -3.49
CA LYS A 36 2.52 -34.71 -2.03
C LYS A 36 1.44 -33.79 -1.49
N GLU A 37 0.24 -34.33 -1.26
CA GLU A 37 -0.95 -33.65 -0.71
C GLU A 37 -0.78 -33.23 0.76
N ILE A 38 0.45 -33.19 1.27
CA ILE A 38 0.78 -32.77 2.62
C ILE A 38 1.12 -31.28 2.56
N LEU A 39 0.15 -30.47 2.98
CA LEU A 39 0.34 -29.04 3.19
C LEU A 39 1.34 -28.82 4.32
N LYS A 40 2.33 -27.98 4.09
CA LYS A 40 3.34 -27.57 5.07
C LYS A 40 3.17 -26.10 5.42
N SER A 41 3.67 -25.69 6.58
CA SER A 41 3.57 -24.30 7.04
C SER A 41 4.23 -23.29 6.09
N ASP A 42 5.29 -23.69 5.37
CA ASP A 42 5.99 -22.87 4.38
C ASP A 42 5.17 -22.63 3.09
N HIS A 43 4.12 -23.42 2.85
CA HIS A 43 3.17 -23.18 1.75
C HIS A 43 2.21 -22.02 2.05
N PHE A 44 2.07 -21.62 3.31
CA PHE A 44 1.17 -20.56 3.71
C PHE A 44 1.94 -19.27 4.00
N GLN A 45 1.35 -18.15 3.62
CA GLN A 45 1.81 -16.83 4.01
C GLN A 45 0.61 -16.00 4.42
N LEU A 46 0.69 -15.42 5.61
CA LEU A 46 -0.27 -14.42 6.03
C LEU A 46 0.05 -13.11 5.29
N GLY A 47 -0.95 -12.54 4.64
CA GLY A 47 -0.87 -11.23 4.00
C GLY A 47 -2.15 -10.45 4.24
N THR A 48 -2.02 -9.16 4.55
CA THR A 48 -3.18 -8.27 4.59
C THR A 48 -3.68 -8.04 3.16
N ILE A 49 -4.94 -8.37 2.90
CA ILE A 49 -5.53 -8.25 1.56
C ILE A 49 -6.16 -6.86 1.39
N VAL A 50 -6.95 -6.40 2.37
CA VAL A 50 -7.63 -5.09 2.37
C VAL A 50 -7.74 -4.56 3.79
N LYS A 51 -7.61 -3.24 3.97
CA LYS A 51 -7.95 -2.53 5.22
C LYS A 51 -9.28 -1.79 5.05
N HIS A 52 -10.38 -2.38 5.51
CA HIS A 52 -11.71 -1.75 5.41
C HIS A 52 -12.01 -0.82 6.59
N GLY A 53 -13.00 0.06 6.42
CA GLY A 53 -13.53 0.90 7.49
C GLY A 53 -12.70 2.13 7.82
N PHE A 54 -12.95 2.68 9.01
CA PHE A 54 -12.36 3.92 9.50
C PHE A 54 -11.01 3.64 10.19
N PRO A 55 -9.98 4.49 10.02
CA PRO A 55 -8.67 4.22 10.61
C PRO A 55 -8.69 4.29 12.14
N TYR A 56 -7.85 3.48 12.79
CA TYR A 56 -7.69 3.48 14.23
C TYR A 56 -7.03 4.78 14.72
N GLN A 57 -7.54 5.36 15.81
CA GLN A 57 -7.06 6.60 16.42
C GLN A 57 -6.90 7.76 15.42
N PRO A 58 -8.01 8.24 14.81
CA PRO A 58 -7.96 9.47 14.03
C PRO A 58 -7.48 10.63 14.90
N SER A 59 -6.67 11.51 14.33
CA SER A 59 -6.18 12.72 14.99
C SER A 59 -6.63 13.98 14.27
N CYS A 60 -6.77 13.94 12.94
CA CYS A 60 -7.22 15.08 12.14
C CYS A 60 -7.89 14.61 10.84
N MET A 61 -8.57 15.54 10.17
CA MET A 61 -9.12 15.32 8.83
C MET A 61 -9.12 16.59 8.01
N ALA A 62 -9.10 16.44 6.68
CA ALA A 62 -9.24 17.51 5.71
C ALA A 62 -10.08 17.05 4.52
N PHE A 63 -10.72 17.96 3.82
CA PHE A 63 -11.55 17.65 2.65
C PHE A 63 -11.23 18.61 1.49
N ASP A 64 -11.01 18.06 0.30
CA ASP A 64 -10.98 18.84 -0.94
C ASP A 64 -12.38 18.80 -1.59
N PRO A 65 -13.11 19.93 -1.66
CA PRO A 65 -14.45 19.98 -2.24
C PRO A 65 -14.48 19.84 -3.76
N VAL A 66 -13.40 20.18 -4.46
CA VAL A 66 -13.29 20.10 -5.92
C VAL A 66 -13.09 18.65 -6.33
N GLN A 67 -12.12 17.98 -5.71
CA GLN A 67 -11.78 16.59 -6.02
C GLN A 67 -12.70 15.59 -5.30
N ARG A 68 -13.43 16.05 -4.29
CA ARG A 68 -14.31 15.26 -3.40
C ARG A 68 -13.54 14.12 -2.72
N ILE A 69 -12.40 14.48 -2.13
CA ILE A 69 -11.51 13.56 -1.43
C ILE A 69 -11.41 14.00 0.04
N LEU A 70 -11.61 13.04 0.94
CA LEU A 70 -11.43 13.15 2.38
C LEU A 70 -10.10 12.52 2.76
N ALA A 71 -9.26 13.25 3.48
CA ALA A 71 -8.05 12.73 4.11
C ALA A 71 -8.27 12.63 5.61
N ILE A 72 -7.91 11.49 6.20
CA ILE A 72 -7.99 11.24 7.66
C ILE A 72 -6.60 10.88 8.14
N GLY A 73 -6.02 11.71 9.01
CA GLY A 73 -4.73 11.47 9.66
C GLY A 73 -4.92 10.74 10.98
N THR A 74 -3.90 9.98 11.39
CA THR A 74 -3.94 9.17 12.62
C THR A 74 -2.78 9.46 13.56
N LYS A 75 -2.91 8.99 14.80
CA LYS A 75 -1.84 9.10 15.81
C LYS A 75 -0.59 8.26 15.52
N ASN A 76 -0.67 7.30 14.59
CA ASN A 76 0.45 6.42 14.22
C ASN A 76 1.10 6.79 12.87
N GLY A 77 0.97 8.04 12.42
CA GLY A 77 1.62 8.53 11.21
C GLY A 77 1.03 7.98 9.91
N CYS A 78 -0.22 7.54 9.92
CA CYS A 78 -0.90 7.12 8.70
C CYS A 78 -1.86 8.21 8.22
N ILE A 79 -2.12 8.23 6.92
CA ILE A 79 -3.22 8.99 6.30
C ILE A 79 -4.07 8.03 5.47
N LYS A 80 -5.37 8.06 5.67
CA LYS A 80 -6.34 7.36 4.83
C LYS A 80 -7.04 8.37 3.92
N LEU A 81 -6.88 8.20 2.61
CA LEU A 81 -7.60 8.96 1.59
C LEU A 81 -8.83 8.19 1.15
N LEU A 82 -9.97 8.86 1.13
CA LEU A 82 -11.27 8.34 0.74
C LEU A 82 -11.94 9.28 -0.26
N GLY A 83 -12.51 8.75 -1.34
CA GLY A 83 -13.26 9.55 -2.30
C GLY A 83 -14.39 8.77 -2.95
N ARG A 84 -14.61 9.01 -4.25
CA ARG A 84 -15.53 8.24 -5.08
C ARG A 84 -15.16 6.75 -5.12
N PRO A 85 -16.06 5.84 -5.54
CA PRO A 85 -15.75 4.43 -5.70
C PRO A 85 -14.42 4.19 -6.44
N GLY A 86 -13.52 3.41 -5.83
CA GLY A 86 -12.17 3.15 -6.36
C GLY A 86 -11.09 4.18 -5.99
N VAL A 87 -11.43 5.22 -5.22
CA VAL A 87 -10.47 6.20 -4.67
C VAL A 87 -10.26 5.90 -3.18
N GLU A 88 -9.35 4.98 -2.90
CA GLU A 88 -8.89 4.66 -1.56
C GLU A 88 -7.37 4.48 -1.56
N PHE A 89 -6.67 5.24 -0.72
CA PHE A 89 -5.23 5.10 -0.52
C PHE A 89 -4.87 5.11 0.95
N HIS A 90 -3.90 4.29 1.30
CA HIS A 90 -3.27 4.29 2.62
C HIS A 90 -1.85 4.82 2.48
N LEU A 91 -1.59 5.94 3.13
CA LEU A 91 -0.30 6.62 3.12
C LEU A 91 0.33 6.45 4.49
N GLU A 92 1.64 6.20 4.53
CA GLU A 92 2.40 6.03 5.75
C GLU A 92 3.59 6.99 5.71
N HIS A 93 3.75 7.79 6.77
CA HIS A 93 4.94 8.63 6.92
C HIS A 93 6.17 7.75 7.21
N PRO A 94 7.39 8.21 6.90
CA PRO A 94 8.61 7.49 7.23
C PRO A 94 8.79 7.24 8.73
N ASN A 95 8.34 8.19 9.56
CA ASN A 95 8.33 8.08 11.01
C ASN A 95 6.87 8.01 11.50
N PRO A 96 6.50 7.06 12.38
CA PRO A 96 5.12 6.91 12.87
C PRO A 96 4.75 7.95 13.94
N ALA A 97 4.96 9.23 13.67
CA ALA A 97 4.53 10.34 14.52
C ALA A 97 3.05 10.70 14.26
N ALA A 98 2.36 11.23 15.27
CA ALA A 98 0.96 11.60 15.12
C ALA A 98 0.78 12.70 14.06
N VAL A 99 -0.16 12.52 13.14
CA VAL A 99 -0.53 13.56 12.16
C VAL A 99 -1.39 14.59 12.87
N LEU A 100 -0.87 15.78 13.08
CA LEU A 100 -1.54 16.84 13.83
C LEU A 100 -2.51 17.62 12.95
N GLN A 101 -2.14 17.88 11.70
CA GLN A 101 -2.95 18.65 10.77
C GLN A 101 -2.77 18.16 9.34
N LEU A 102 -3.85 18.26 8.56
CA LEU A 102 -3.89 18.00 7.13
C LEU A 102 -4.45 19.22 6.40
N ILE A 103 -3.85 19.57 5.27
CA ILE A 103 -4.26 20.72 4.46
C ILE A 103 -4.17 20.33 2.99
N PHE A 104 -5.29 20.31 2.28
CA PHE A 104 -5.27 20.15 0.83
C PHE A 104 -4.79 21.43 0.17
N LEU A 105 -3.90 21.29 -0.81
CA LEU A 105 -3.72 22.29 -1.85
C LEU A 105 -4.88 22.09 -2.83
N VAL A 106 -6.00 22.74 -2.52
CA VAL A 106 -7.29 22.55 -3.20
C VAL A 106 -7.11 22.72 -4.70
N ASN A 107 -7.59 21.74 -5.48
CA ASN A 107 -7.46 21.71 -6.95
C ASN A 107 -6.02 21.60 -7.50
N GLU A 108 -5.00 21.60 -6.66
CA GLU A 108 -3.59 21.47 -7.05
C GLU A 108 -3.06 20.04 -6.88
N GLY A 109 -3.88 19.10 -6.41
CA GLY A 109 -3.48 17.69 -6.28
C GLY A 109 -2.30 17.47 -5.32
N GLY A 110 -2.20 18.34 -4.31
CA GLY A 110 -1.24 18.23 -3.22
C GLY A 110 -1.93 18.14 -1.87
N LEU A 111 -1.30 17.45 -0.91
CA LEU A 111 -1.73 17.39 0.47
C LEU A 111 -0.54 17.69 1.38
N ILE A 112 -0.70 18.63 2.30
CA ILE A 112 0.28 18.92 3.35
C ILE A 112 -0.13 18.16 4.60
N SER A 113 0.83 17.50 5.24
CA SER A 113 0.69 16.94 6.58
C SER A 113 1.69 17.57 7.54
N ILE A 114 1.24 17.88 8.75
CA ILE A 114 2.07 18.37 9.85
C ILE A 114 2.08 17.30 10.92
N CYS A 115 3.25 16.81 11.29
CA CYS A 115 3.45 15.69 12.20
C CYS A 115 3.98 16.16 13.57
N ALA A 116 3.80 15.32 14.60
CA ALA A 116 4.22 15.60 15.97
C ALA A 116 5.73 15.50 16.21
N ASP A 117 6.49 15.05 15.22
CA ASP A 117 7.95 15.04 15.20
C ASP A 117 8.54 16.32 14.59
N ASP A 118 7.75 17.39 14.53
CA ASP A 118 8.11 18.69 13.94
C ASP A 118 8.45 18.63 12.44
N VAL A 119 7.98 17.59 11.73
CA VAL A 119 8.12 17.46 10.27
C VAL A 119 6.84 17.85 9.55
N VAL A 120 6.99 18.62 8.47
CA VAL A 120 5.93 18.91 7.50
C VAL A 120 6.23 18.18 6.21
N HIS A 121 5.27 17.40 5.70
CA HIS A 121 5.39 16.69 4.43
C HIS A 121 4.45 17.25 3.37
N LEU A 122 4.94 17.35 2.13
CA LEU A 122 4.13 17.61 0.96
C LEU A 122 3.95 16.31 0.17
N TRP A 123 2.69 15.90 0.01
CA TRP A 123 2.29 14.73 -0.75
C TRP A 123 1.80 15.13 -2.14
N ASN A 124 2.23 14.41 -3.17
CA ASN A 124 1.63 14.48 -4.50
C ASN A 124 0.62 13.35 -4.67
N ILE A 125 -0.66 13.73 -4.72
CA ILE A 125 -1.78 12.79 -4.80
C ILE A 125 -2.31 12.60 -6.23
N ARG A 126 -1.66 13.20 -7.23
CA ARG A 126 -2.01 13.01 -8.66
C ARG A 126 -1.54 11.68 -9.22
N GLN A 127 -0.51 11.09 -8.62
CA GLN A 127 0.04 9.80 -9.04
C GLN A 127 -0.51 8.65 -8.21
N LYS A 128 -0.46 7.45 -8.79
CA LYS A 128 -0.89 6.20 -8.16
C LYS A 128 0.30 5.24 -8.10
N PRO A 129 0.88 4.95 -6.91
CA PRO A 129 0.47 5.45 -5.60
C PRO A 129 0.91 6.91 -5.34
N PRO A 130 0.20 7.64 -4.46
CA PRO A 130 0.69 8.92 -3.96
C PRO A 130 2.03 8.78 -3.23
N ASP A 131 2.82 9.85 -3.22
CA ASP A 131 4.15 9.87 -2.60
C ASP A 131 4.44 11.20 -1.89
N ILE A 132 5.50 11.19 -1.09
CA ILE A 132 6.05 12.39 -0.46
C ILE A 132 7.04 13.02 -1.44
N VAL A 133 6.78 14.26 -1.84
CA VAL A 133 7.67 15.04 -2.72
C VAL A 133 8.67 15.84 -1.91
N HIS A 134 8.25 16.36 -0.76
CA HIS A 134 9.09 17.19 0.08
C HIS A 134 8.82 16.98 1.57
N SER A 135 9.85 17.17 2.40
CA SER A 135 9.75 17.10 3.85
C SER A 135 10.62 18.20 4.47
N LEU A 136 10.06 18.95 5.42
CA LEU A 136 10.72 20.03 6.13
C LEU A 136 10.69 19.73 7.62
N GLN A 137 11.88 19.56 8.22
CA GLN A 137 12.04 19.44 9.67
C GLN A 137 12.19 20.84 10.26
N PHE A 138 11.26 21.24 11.12
CA PHE A 138 11.38 22.45 11.89
C PHE A 138 12.22 22.17 13.14
N LYS A 139 13.12 23.09 13.47
CA LYS A 139 13.87 23.11 14.71
C LYS A 139 13.47 24.37 15.47
N ARG A 140 13.28 24.26 16.77
CA ARG A 140 13.16 25.45 17.62
C ARG A 140 14.53 26.13 17.67
N GLU A 141 14.56 27.43 17.39
CA GLU A 141 15.72 28.26 17.67
C GLU A 141 15.77 28.44 19.20
N THR A 142 16.87 28.02 19.82
CA THR A 142 17.13 28.13 21.27
C THR A 142 18.15 29.21 21.53
#